data_AF-A0A258VNM8-F1
#
_entry.id   AF-A0A258VNM8-F1
#
_cell.length_a   1.000
_cell.length_b   1.000
_cell.length_c   1.000
_cell.angle_alpha   90.00
_cell.angle_beta   90.00
_cell.angle_gamma   90.00
#
_symmetry.space_group_name_H-M   'P 1'
#
loop_
_entity.id
_entity.type
_entity.pdbx_description
1 polymer ?
#
loop_
_entity_poly.entity_id
_entity_poly.type
_entity_poly.pdbx_seq_one_letter_code
_entity_poly.pdbx_strand_id
1 'polypeptide(L)'
;MDTLAYKELQDKYQLTFLAMKKNKSKVPNVDQIAARLQRLALKGQYKKGSDIAKKILKTYPEDFYFTYQYAKLLGDWADDLPIGRQKKMKMKSAQILKPLTRKLSGKPAGMRFGVCLNYYYQTFSLHSMYKYGKRFMRTDKKLGLYAQALGAGLLAEENFNKSLQTRAKRWAGSAVVHWNKYGLKGETYYFPFYSLAMSWVILDQPDKALAHLKIAAKLSQRSLKCSEFEKLYQLIQADLRK
;
A
#
# COMPACT_ATOMS: atom_id res chain seq x y z
N MET A 1 0.24 -2.35 -5.98
CA MET A 1 0.96 -1.04 -5.95
C MET A 1 2.47 -1.15 -6.16
N ASP A 2 3.02 -2.33 -6.45
CA ASP A 2 4.48 -2.53 -6.42
C ASP A 2 5.03 -3.19 -7.70
N THR A 3 4.30 -3.20 -8.82
CA THR A 3 4.81 -3.75 -10.10
C THR A 3 5.19 -2.65 -11.10
N LEU A 4 4.35 -1.62 -11.31
CA LEU A 4 4.66 -0.55 -12.27
C LEU A 4 5.76 0.40 -11.78
N ALA A 5 5.61 0.93 -10.55
CA ALA A 5 6.62 1.78 -9.93
C ALA A 5 7.94 1.03 -9.70
N TYR A 6 7.88 -0.30 -9.50
CA TYR A 6 9.04 -1.14 -9.31
C TYR A 6 9.76 -1.50 -10.60
N LYS A 7 9.04 -1.73 -11.72
CA LYS A 7 9.67 -1.97 -13.02
C LYS A 7 10.48 -0.74 -13.45
N GLU A 8 9.92 0.46 -13.31
CA GLU A 8 10.64 1.72 -13.56
C GLU A 8 11.79 1.98 -12.57
N LEU A 9 11.66 1.55 -11.30
CA LEU A 9 12.73 1.62 -10.31
C LEU A 9 13.84 0.59 -10.57
N GLN A 10 13.50 -0.65 -10.98
CA GLN A 10 14.46 -1.67 -11.38
C GLN A 10 15.23 -1.21 -12.61
N ASP A 11 14.54 -0.81 -13.68
CA ASP A 11 15.16 -0.42 -14.94
C ASP A 11 16.14 0.76 -14.74
N LYS A 12 15.84 1.70 -13.82
CA LYS A 12 16.70 2.86 -13.54
C LYS A 12 17.84 2.59 -12.55
N TYR A 13 17.64 1.78 -11.52
CA TYR A 13 18.74 1.37 -10.63
C TYR A 13 19.73 0.47 -11.37
N GLN A 14 19.25 -0.36 -12.31
CA GLN A 14 20.10 -1.20 -13.17
C GLN A 14 21.01 -0.36 -14.09
N LEU A 15 20.53 0.79 -14.58
CA LEU A 15 21.34 1.75 -15.36
C LEU A 15 22.37 2.53 -14.52
N THR A 16 22.02 2.87 -13.27
CA THR A 16 22.95 3.56 -12.36
C THR A 16 24.04 2.61 -11.83
N PHE A 17 23.75 1.31 -11.81
CA PHE A 17 24.62 0.23 -11.34
C PHE A 17 25.71 -0.18 -12.34
N LEU A 18 25.48 -0.06 -13.65
CA LEU A 18 26.53 -0.28 -14.65
C LEU A 18 27.73 0.68 -14.49
N ALA A 19 27.51 1.85 -13.88
CA ALA A 19 28.56 2.82 -13.58
C ALA A 19 29.36 2.51 -12.30
N MET A 20 28.86 1.65 -11.40
CA MET A 20 29.46 1.41 -10.07
C MET A 20 30.18 0.05 -9.93
N LYS A 21 30.21 -0.76 -11.00
CA LYS A 21 30.69 -2.15 -11.03
C LYS A 21 32.23 -2.30 -10.99
N LYS A 22 32.94 -1.47 -10.22
CA LYS A 22 34.41 -1.52 -10.09
C LYS A 22 34.95 -1.92 -8.72
N ASN A 23 34.12 -2.17 -7.71
CA ASN A 23 34.62 -2.63 -6.40
C ASN A 23 33.93 -3.90 -5.91
N LYS A 24 34.69 -5.01 -5.91
CA LYS A 24 34.33 -6.29 -5.30
C LYS A 24 34.51 -6.18 -3.77
N SER A 25 33.50 -5.71 -3.04
CA SER A 25 33.45 -5.86 -1.58
C SER A 25 32.22 -6.68 -1.17
N LYS A 26 32.30 -7.33 0.00
CA LYS A 26 31.28 -8.21 0.65
C LYS A 26 29.99 -7.46 1.06
N VAL A 27 29.65 -6.38 0.37
CA VAL A 27 28.45 -5.59 0.60
C VAL A 27 27.30 -6.29 -0.13
N PRO A 28 26.18 -6.63 0.55
CA PRO A 28 25.06 -7.25 -0.13
C PRO A 28 24.56 -6.32 -1.25
N ASN A 29 24.37 -6.88 -2.44
CA ASN A 29 23.91 -6.10 -3.59
C ASN A 29 22.58 -5.40 -3.24
N VAL A 30 22.55 -4.07 -3.33
CA VAL A 30 21.40 -3.21 -3.04
C VAL A 30 20.14 -3.72 -3.74
N ASP A 31 20.26 -4.22 -4.96
CA ASP A 31 19.15 -4.76 -5.74
C ASP A 31 18.59 -6.04 -5.14
N GLN A 32 19.45 -6.91 -4.62
CA GLN A 32 19.02 -8.14 -3.95
C GLN A 32 18.29 -7.84 -2.64
N ILE A 33 18.73 -6.81 -1.91
CA ILE A 33 18.03 -6.33 -0.71
C ILE A 33 16.67 -5.76 -1.09
N ALA A 34 16.63 -4.86 -2.07
CA ALA A 34 15.40 -4.23 -2.56
C ALA A 34 14.36 -5.29 -2.99
N ALA A 35 14.77 -6.24 -3.82
CA ALA A 35 13.93 -7.36 -4.26
C ALA A 35 13.47 -8.25 -3.08
N ARG A 36 14.33 -8.45 -2.08
CA ARG A 36 13.96 -9.21 -0.87
C ARG A 36 12.91 -8.48 -0.04
N LEU A 37 13.08 -7.17 0.20
CA LEU A 37 12.12 -6.35 0.95
C LEU A 37 10.75 -6.34 0.26
N GLN A 38 10.74 -6.18 -1.06
CA GLN A 38 9.51 -6.21 -1.85
C GLN A 38 8.81 -7.57 -1.76
N ARG A 39 9.52 -8.68 -1.92
CA ARG A 39 8.93 -10.02 -1.78
C ARG A 39 8.31 -10.25 -0.39
N LEU A 40 8.93 -9.70 0.65
CA LEU A 40 8.36 -9.75 2.00
C LEU A 40 7.09 -8.91 2.10
N ALA A 41 7.09 -7.69 1.55
CA ALA A 41 5.91 -6.82 1.52
C ALA A 41 4.73 -7.46 0.76
N LEU A 42 4.98 -8.05 -0.42
CA LEU A 42 3.94 -8.71 -1.22
C LEU A 42 3.30 -9.90 -0.52
N LYS A 43 4.06 -10.58 0.36
CA LYS A 43 3.58 -11.69 1.20
C LYS A 43 3.01 -11.23 2.55
N GLY A 44 2.94 -9.92 2.79
CA GLY A 44 2.52 -9.32 4.05
C GLY A 44 3.43 -9.65 5.24
N GLN A 45 4.72 -9.97 4.99
CA GLN A 45 5.72 -10.24 6.04
C GLN A 45 6.38 -8.94 6.51
N TYR A 46 5.56 -7.97 6.94
CA TYR A 46 5.99 -6.59 7.17
C TYR A 46 7.00 -6.45 8.31
N LYS A 47 6.81 -7.18 9.43
CA LYS A 47 7.77 -7.18 10.55
C LYS A 47 9.17 -7.61 10.12
N LYS A 48 9.25 -8.74 9.41
CA LYS A 48 10.54 -9.27 8.92
C LYS A 48 11.19 -8.31 7.92
N GLY A 49 10.39 -7.69 7.07
CA GLY A 49 10.85 -6.65 6.15
C GLY A 49 11.42 -5.44 6.88
N SER A 50 10.70 -4.90 7.87
CA SER A 50 11.12 -3.71 8.61
C SER A 50 12.38 -3.98 9.45
N ASP A 51 12.51 -5.16 10.04
CA ASP A 51 13.71 -5.59 10.77
C ASP A 51 14.95 -5.64 9.85
N ILE A 52 14.80 -6.13 8.61
CA ILE A 52 15.87 -6.13 7.61
C ILE A 52 16.20 -4.70 7.18
N ALA A 53 15.21 -3.90 6.81
CA ALA A 53 15.41 -2.52 6.37
C ALA A 53 16.12 -1.68 7.46
N LYS A 54 15.75 -1.86 8.73
CA LYS A 54 16.41 -1.22 9.88
C LYS A 54 17.88 -1.61 10.01
N LYS A 55 18.23 -2.89 9.77
CA LYS A 55 19.64 -3.34 9.79
C LYS A 55 20.42 -2.69 8.65
N ILE A 56 19.84 -2.61 7.46
CA ILE A 56 20.47 -1.99 6.29
C ILE A 56 20.72 -0.49 6.49
N LEU A 57 19.81 0.21 7.15
CA LEU A 57 19.99 1.62 7.51
C LEU A 57 21.17 1.87 8.45
N LYS A 58 21.69 0.86 9.16
CA LYS A 58 22.95 1.03 9.91
C LYS A 58 24.16 1.18 8.98
N THR A 59 24.11 0.56 7.81
CA THR A 59 25.16 0.63 6.79
C THR A 59 24.94 1.80 5.83
N TYR A 60 23.67 2.14 5.56
CA TYR A 60 23.27 3.22 4.66
C TYR A 60 22.31 4.21 5.34
N PRO A 61 22.77 4.98 6.35
CA PRO A 61 21.90 5.80 7.20
C PRO A 61 21.17 6.92 6.45
N GLU A 62 21.73 7.40 5.34
CA GLU A 62 21.18 8.51 4.57
C GLU A 62 20.52 8.08 3.26
N ASP A 63 20.47 6.76 2.99
CA ASP A 63 19.88 6.27 1.74
C ASP A 63 18.37 6.49 1.73
N PHE A 64 17.93 7.27 0.74
CA PHE A 64 16.54 7.66 0.60
C PHE A 64 15.61 6.44 0.41
N TYR A 65 16.03 5.46 -0.40
CA TYR A 65 15.23 4.29 -0.72
C TYR A 65 15.06 3.41 0.52
N PHE A 66 16.14 3.09 1.23
CA PHE A 66 16.06 2.27 2.44
C PHE A 66 15.33 2.98 3.58
N THR A 67 15.46 4.30 3.69
CA THR A 67 14.67 5.10 4.65
C THR A 67 13.19 5.01 4.35
N TYR A 68 12.81 5.16 3.07
CA TYR A 68 11.43 4.97 2.61
C TYR A 68 10.92 3.56 2.88
N GLN A 69 11.65 2.52 2.48
CA GLN A 69 11.22 1.13 2.65
C GLN A 69 11.05 0.77 4.12
N TYR A 70 11.97 1.20 4.99
CA TYR A 70 11.84 1.00 6.43
C TYR A 70 10.57 1.67 6.96
N ALA A 71 10.32 2.93 6.61
CA ALA A 71 9.14 3.65 7.08
C ALA A 71 7.83 3.00 6.59
N LYS A 72 7.76 2.63 5.30
CA LYS A 72 6.62 1.91 4.72
C LYS A 72 6.34 0.61 5.49
N LEU A 73 7.32 -0.28 5.57
CA LEU A 73 7.18 -1.59 6.22
C LEU A 73 6.88 -1.50 7.71
N LEU A 74 7.43 -0.49 8.40
CA LEU A 74 7.11 -0.20 9.80
C LEU A 74 5.65 0.21 9.97
N GLY A 75 5.13 1.02 9.06
CA GLY A 75 3.75 1.47 9.06
C GLY A 75 2.78 0.35 8.70
N ASP A 76 3.12 -0.50 7.73
CA ASP A 76 2.28 -1.64 7.34
C ASP A 76 2.25 -2.72 8.44
N TRP A 77 3.40 -3.01 9.08
CA TRP A 77 3.44 -3.89 10.25
C TRP A 77 2.60 -3.36 11.42
N ALA A 78 2.42 -2.05 11.52
CA ALA A 78 1.63 -1.47 12.61
C ALA A 78 0.19 -2.00 12.63
N ASP A 79 -0.36 -2.38 11.47
CA ASP A 79 -1.74 -2.89 11.37
C ASP A 79 -1.91 -4.30 11.96
N ASP A 80 -0.81 -5.03 12.17
CA ASP A 80 -0.80 -6.33 12.86
C ASP A 80 -0.71 -6.19 14.39
N LEU A 81 -0.63 -4.96 14.92
CA LEU A 81 -0.39 -4.70 16.35
C LEU A 81 -1.66 -4.27 17.09
N PRO A 82 -1.73 -4.49 18.41
CA PRO A 82 -2.80 -3.89 19.23
C PRO A 82 -2.84 -2.37 19.10
N ILE A 83 -4.04 -1.78 19.21
CA ILE A 83 -4.35 -0.36 18.92
C ILE A 83 -3.30 0.62 19.46
N GLY A 84 -2.90 0.49 20.73
CA GLY A 84 -1.91 1.39 21.34
C GLY A 84 -0.52 1.32 20.67
N ARG A 85 -0.08 0.11 20.30
CA ARG A 85 1.18 -0.10 19.57
C ARG A 85 1.05 0.26 18.09
N GLN A 86 -0.09 -0.02 17.47
CA GLN A 86 -0.40 0.40 16.10
C GLN A 86 -0.25 1.91 15.95
N LYS A 87 -0.94 2.71 16.77
CA LYS A 87 -0.86 4.18 16.72
C LYS A 87 0.58 4.69 16.87
N LYS A 88 1.34 4.10 17.81
CA LYS A 88 2.75 4.46 18.03
C LYS A 88 3.62 4.17 16.80
N MET A 89 3.46 3.00 16.17
CA MET A 89 4.25 2.60 15.00
C MET A 89 3.85 3.39 13.75
N LYS A 90 2.55 3.64 13.52
CA LYS A 90 2.04 4.52 12.47
C LYS A 90 2.62 5.93 12.59
N MET A 91 2.61 6.50 13.79
CA MET A 91 3.19 7.83 14.06
C MET A 91 4.70 7.85 13.78
N LYS A 92 5.43 6.82 14.21
CA LYS A 92 6.88 6.70 13.94
C LYS A 92 7.17 6.61 12.44
N SER A 93 6.38 5.83 11.70
CA SER A 93 6.48 5.76 10.24
C SER A 93 6.23 7.13 9.59
N ALA A 94 5.17 7.82 9.99
CA ALA A 94 4.85 9.16 9.49
C ALA A 94 5.94 10.20 9.79
N GLN A 95 6.57 10.13 10.96
CA GLN A 95 7.71 11.00 11.31
C GLN A 95 8.91 10.80 10.39
N ILE A 96 9.17 9.57 9.93
CA ILE A 96 10.24 9.27 8.96
C ILE A 96 9.83 9.70 7.55
N LEU A 97 8.58 9.50 7.16
CA LEU A 97 8.08 9.84 5.82
C LEU A 97 7.97 11.35 5.59
N LYS A 98 7.60 12.14 6.61
CA LYS A 98 7.36 13.59 6.48
C LYS A 98 8.58 14.37 5.94
N PRO A 99 9.82 14.14 6.37
CA PRO A 99 10.99 14.76 5.74
C PRO A 99 11.20 14.30 4.28
N LEU A 100 10.89 13.04 3.96
CA LEU A 100 11.06 12.51 2.60
C LEU A 100 10.12 13.18 1.59
N THR A 101 8.89 13.56 2.00
CA THR A 101 7.95 14.29 1.13
C THR A 101 8.48 15.65 0.67
N ARG A 102 9.43 16.24 1.42
CA ARG A 102 10.11 17.50 1.08
C ARG A 102 11.33 17.30 0.18
N LYS A 103 11.85 16.08 0.08
CA LYS A 103 13.05 15.70 -0.69
C LYS A 103 12.71 14.95 -1.99
N LEU A 104 11.55 15.26 -2.57
CA LEU A 104 11.02 14.58 -3.76
C LEU A 104 11.46 15.17 -5.10
N SER A 105 12.08 16.35 -5.10
CA SER A 105 12.62 16.94 -6.33
C SER A 105 13.65 16.01 -6.96
N GLY A 106 13.59 15.84 -8.29
CA GLY A 106 14.46 14.92 -9.05
C GLY A 106 14.17 13.42 -8.83
N LYS A 107 13.23 13.02 -7.96
CA LYS A 107 12.90 11.61 -7.75
C LYS A 107 11.94 11.06 -8.82
N PRO A 108 12.05 9.76 -9.20
CA PRO A 108 11.12 9.13 -10.14
C PRO A 108 9.67 9.24 -9.71
N ALA A 109 8.73 9.25 -10.67
CA ALA A 109 7.30 9.38 -10.40
C ALA A 109 6.80 8.31 -9.41
N GLY A 110 7.16 7.04 -9.60
CA GLY A 110 6.81 5.95 -8.68
C GLY A 110 7.31 6.17 -7.25
N MET A 111 8.49 6.76 -7.06
CA MET A 111 9.03 7.06 -5.73
C MET A 111 8.32 8.24 -5.07
N ARG A 112 8.05 9.32 -5.82
CA ARG A 112 7.25 10.46 -5.34
C ARG A 112 5.86 10.01 -4.92
N PHE A 113 5.26 9.13 -5.73
CA PHE A 113 3.99 8.48 -5.45
C PHE A 113 4.02 7.66 -4.17
N GLY A 114 4.94 6.71 -4.09
CA GLY A 114 5.07 5.81 -2.95
C GLY A 114 5.24 6.55 -1.63
N VAL A 115 6.12 7.55 -1.57
CA VAL A 115 6.38 8.33 -0.34
C VAL A 115 5.15 9.13 0.09
N CYS A 116 4.52 9.89 -0.82
CA CYS A 116 3.36 10.71 -0.49
C CYS A 116 2.14 9.85 -0.11
N LEU A 117 1.87 8.80 -0.87
CA LEU A 117 0.73 7.93 -0.60
C LEU A 117 0.87 7.25 0.76
N ASN A 118 2.05 6.69 1.05
CA ASN A 118 2.30 6.09 2.35
C ASN A 118 2.22 7.14 3.45
N TYR A 119 2.76 8.34 3.28
CA TYR A 119 2.63 9.39 4.29
C TYR A 119 1.16 9.63 4.66
N TYR A 120 0.28 9.82 3.67
CA TYR A 120 -1.15 10.02 3.94
C TYR A 120 -1.84 8.80 4.54
N TYR A 121 -1.43 7.59 4.16
CA TYR A 121 -1.95 6.35 4.74
C TYR A 121 -1.60 6.24 6.22
N GLN A 122 -0.32 6.41 6.56
CA GLN A 122 0.17 6.26 7.93
C GLN A 122 -0.32 7.37 8.87
N THR A 123 -0.66 8.56 8.35
CA THR A 123 -1.31 9.64 9.12
C THR A 123 -2.84 9.59 9.08
N PHE A 124 -3.44 8.56 8.47
CA PHE A 124 -4.88 8.42 8.27
C PHE A 124 -5.53 9.67 7.64
N SER A 125 -4.78 10.37 6.78
CA SER A 125 -5.22 11.60 6.10
C SER A 125 -5.92 11.26 4.77
N LEU A 126 -7.00 10.50 4.85
CA LEU A 126 -7.63 9.82 3.71
C LEU A 126 -8.18 10.78 2.63
N HIS A 127 -8.76 11.91 3.04
CA HIS A 127 -9.17 12.96 2.09
C HIS A 127 -7.98 13.54 1.33
N SER A 128 -6.83 13.74 2.01
CA SER A 128 -5.61 14.22 1.38
C SER A 128 -5.03 13.19 0.41
N MET A 129 -5.13 11.89 0.74
CA MET A 129 -4.77 10.80 -0.18
C MET A 129 -5.60 10.84 -1.48
N TYR A 130 -6.92 10.98 -1.36
CA TYR A 130 -7.81 11.08 -2.51
C TYR A 130 -7.50 12.31 -3.39
N LYS A 131 -7.37 13.50 -2.77
CA LYS A 131 -7.01 14.74 -3.47
C LYS A 131 -5.62 14.65 -4.11
N TYR A 132 -4.68 13.96 -3.46
CA TYR A 132 -3.37 13.69 -4.02
C TYR A 132 -3.48 12.87 -5.31
N GLY A 133 -4.26 11.79 -5.32
CA GLY A 133 -4.50 10.99 -6.52
C GLY A 133 -5.05 11.80 -7.70
N LYS A 134 -6.02 12.68 -7.45
CA LYS A 134 -6.56 13.62 -8.47
C LYS A 134 -5.47 14.48 -9.12
N ARG A 135 -4.58 15.06 -8.31
CA ARG A 135 -3.47 15.88 -8.81
C ARG A 135 -2.43 15.04 -9.53
N PHE A 136 -2.13 13.85 -9.01
CA PHE A 136 -1.09 12.97 -9.54
C PHE A 136 -1.45 12.34 -10.89
N MET A 137 -2.74 12.30 -11.26
CA MET A 137 -3.17 11.89 -12.61
C MET A 137 -2.51 12.69 -13.74
N ARG A 138 -2.10 13.95 -13.49
CA ARG A 138 -1.38 14.79 -14.48
C ARG A 138 0.05 14.31 -14.72
N THR A 139 0.62 13.55 -13.80
CA THR A 139 1.95 12.96 -13.89
C THR A 139 1.87 11.52 -14.35
N ASP A 140 1.00 10.73 -13.72
CA ASP A 140 0.74 9.34 -14.05
C ASP A 140 -0.73 9.02 -13.77
N LYS A 141 -1.48 8.78 -14.85
CA LYS A 141 -2.92 8.49 -14.80
C LYS A 141 -3.20 7.23 -13.97
N LYS A 142 -2.40 6.17 -14.14
CA LYS A 142 -2.62 4.89 -13.48
C LYS A 142 -2.37 4.99 -11.98
N LEU A 143 -1.27 5.61 -11.56
CA LEU A 143 -0.99 5.86 -10.13
C LEU A 143 -2.00 6.83 -9.51
N GLY A 144 -2.43 7.86 -10.23
CA GLY A 144 -3.47 8.77 -9.78
C GLY A 144 -4.83 8.10 -9.56
N LEU A 145 -5.22 7.17 -10.44
CA LEU A 145 -6.41 6.33 -10.26
C LEU A 145 -6.28 5.41 -9.05
N TYR A 146 -5.12 4.77 -8.87
CA TYR A 146 -4.85 3.94 -7.70
C TYR A 146 -5.08 4.70 -6.39
N ALA A 147 -4.47 5.88 -6.25
CA ALA A 147 -4.58 6.69 -5.03
C ALA A 147 -6.01 7.16 -4.76
N GLN A 148 -6.77 7.51 -5.80
CA GLN A 148 -8.18 7.85 -5.66
C GLN A 148 -9.01 6.65 -5.22
N ALA A 149 -8.80 5.49 -5.84
CA ALA A 149 -9.53 4.27 -5.51
C ALA A 149 -9.27 3.85 -4.05
N LEU A 150 -8.00 3.83 -3.65
CA LEU A 150 -7.61 3.49 -2.29
C LEU A 150 -8.13 4.52 -1.26
N GLY A 151 -7.92 5.82 -1.51
CA GLY A 151 -8.40 6.86 -0.60
C GLY A 151 -9.92 6.87 -0.44
N ALA A 152 -10.66 6.65 -1.52
CA ALA A 152 -12.11 6.52 -1.49
C ALA A 152 -12.55 5.25 -0.74
N GLY A 153 -11.89 4.11 -0.97
CA GLY A 153 -12.22 2.85 -0.28
C GLY A 153 -12.04 2.95 1.24
N LEU A 154 -10.92 3.55 1.69
CA LEU A 154 -10.66 3.76 3.11
C LEU A 154 -11.64 4.78 3.74
N LEU A 155 -12.01 5.84 3.01
CA LEU A 155 -13.05 6.78 3.46
C LEU A 155 -14.41 6.08 3.58
N ALA A 156 -14.73 5.17 2.65
CA ALA A 156 -15.96 4.38 2.71
C ALA A 156 -16.00 3.53 3.98
N GLU A 157 -14.91 2.78 4.24
CA GLU A 157 -14.76 1.95 5.43
C GLU A 157 -14.83 2.77 6.73
N GLU A 158 -14.16 3.92 6.79
CA GLU A 158 -14.21 4.81 7.95
C GLU A 158 -15.65 5.29 8.23
N ASN A 159 -16.38 5.72 7.20
CA ASN A 159 -17.76 6.17 7.35
C ASN A 159 -18.69 5.01 7.70
N PHE A 160 -18.46 3.81 7.16
CA PHE A 160 -19.22 2.61 7.48
C PHE A 160 -19.07 2.23 8.97
N ASN A 161 -17.83 2.22 9.48
CA ASN A 161 -17.55 1.97 10.90
C ASN A 161 -18.13 3.04 11.84
N LYS A 162 -18.41 4.25 11.33
CA LYS A 162 -19.08 5.34 12.06
C LYS A 162 -20.60 5.36 11.86
N SER A 163 -21.18 4.34 11.23
CA SER A 163 -22.61 4.24 10.90
C SER A 163 -23.13 5.38 10.00
N LEU A 164 -22.26 6.04 9.23
CA LEU A 164 -22.60 7.11 8.30
C LEU A 164 -22.91 6.54 6.90
N GLN A 165 -23.97 5.73 6.81
CA GLN A 165 -24.25 4.86 5.65
C GLN A 165 -24.28 5.58 4.30
N THR A 166 -24.97 6.72 4.21
CA THR A 166 -25.05 7.50 2.96
C THR A 166 -23.66 7.96 2.48
N ARG A 167 -22.81 8.40 3.42
CA ARG A 167 -21.42 8.81 3.10
C ARG A 167 -20.56 7.62 2.73
N ALA A 168 -20.72 6.50 3.44
CA ALA A 168 -20.01 5.26 3.17
C ALA A 168 -20.30 4.77 1.74
N LYS A 169 -21.58 4.65 1.36
CA LYS A 169 -22.03 4.26 0.01
C LYS A 169 -21.49 5.20 -1.08
N ARG A 170 -21.53 6.52 -0.85
CA ARG A 170 -20.97 7.51 -1.79
C ARG A 170 -19.48 7.27 -2.06
N TRP A 171 -18.69 7.07 -1.00
CA TRP A 171 -17.25 6.83 -1.15
C TRP A 171 -16.96 5.45 -1.74
N ALA A 172 -17.72 4.42 -1.38
CA ALA A 172 -17.60 3.08 -1.93
C ALA A 172 -17.87 3.06 -3.44
N GLY A 173 -18.94 3.75 -3.89
CA GLY A 173 -19.23 3.91 -5.32
C GLY A 173 -18.08 4.60 -6.07
N SER A 174 -17.49 5.64 -5.46
CA SER A 174 -16.29 6.28 -6.01
C SER A 174 -15.11 5.30 -6.09
N ALA A 175 -14.85 4.52 -5.05
CA ALA A 175 -13.76 3.55 -5.01
C ALA A 175 -13.89 2.51 -6.12
N VAL A 176 -15.08 1.93 -6.30
CA VAL A 176 -15.39 0.97 -7.38
C VAL A 176 -15.11 1.58 -8.76
N VAL A 177 -15.59 2.80 -9.03
CA VAL A 177 -15.35 3.48 -10.32
C VAL A 177 -13.86 3.64 -10.60
N HIS A 178 -13.08 4.04 -9.60
CA HIS A 178 -11.64 4.25 -9.78
C HIS A 178 -10.86 2.93 -9.89
N TRP A 179 -11.23 1.88 -9.13
CA TRP A 179 -10.61 0.56 -9.27
C TRP A 179 -10.89 -0.07 -10.64
N ASN A 180 -12.11 0.07 -11.16
CA ASN A 180 -12.46 -0.40 -12.50
C ASN A 180 -11.65 0.34 -13.58
N LYS A 181 -11.52 1.66 -13.46
CA LYS A 181 -10.69 2.47 -14.38
C LYS A 181 -9.19 2.18 -14.26
N TYR A 182 -8.71 1.88 -13.05
CA TYR A 182 -7.32 1.49 -12.82
C TYR A 182 -6.99 0.17 -13.51
N GLY A 183 -7.93 -0.78 -13.51
CA GLY A 183 -7.76 -2.11 -14.08
C GLY A 183 -6.84 -2.98 -13.22
N LEU A 184 -7.41 -3.86 -12.39
CA LEU A 184 -6.66 -4.73 -11.48
C LEU A 184 -5.97 -5.93 -12.16
N LYS A 185 -6.10 -6.07 -13.49
CA LYS A 185 -5.44 -7.16 -14.24
C LYS A 185 -3.92 -7.08 -14.08
N GLY A 186 -3.32 -8.17 -13.58
CA GLY A 186 -1.88 -8.27 -13.33
C GLY A 186 -1.38 -7.62 -12.05
N GLU A 187 -2.25 -7.10 -11.18
CA GLU A 187 -1.86 -6.67 -9.85
C GLU A 187 -1.51 -7.88 -8.98
N THR A 188 -0.33 -7.85 -8.37
CA THR A 188 0.20 -8.95 -7.56
C THR A 188 0.06 -8.70 -6.06
N TYR A 189 -0.25 -7.46 -5.68
CA TYR A 189 -0.52 -7.11 -4.30
C TYR A 189 -2.00 -7.35 -3.96
N TYR A 190 -2.28 -7.97 -2.81
CA TYR A 190 -3.64 -8.37 -2.45
C TYR A 190 -4.54 -7.19 -2.05
N PHE A 191 -3.97 -6.14 -1.47
CA PHE A 191 -4.75 -5.10 -0.79
C PHE A 191 -5.73 -4.31 -1.69
N PRO A 192 -5.42 -4.00 -2.97
CA PRO A 192 -6.40 -3.43 -3.89
C PRO A 192 -7.67 -4.28 -4.06
N PHE A 193 -7.52 -5.61 -4.09
CA PHE A 193 -8.67 -6.53 -4.18
C PHE A 193 -9.46 -6.54 -2.87
N TYR A 194 -8.78 -6.51 -1.72
CA TYR A 194 -9.44 -6.35 -0.40
C TYR A 194 -10.22 -5.04 -0.31
N SER A 195 -9.60 -3.91 -0.68
CA SER A 195 -10.23 -2.58 -0.68
C SER A 195 -11.46 -2.53 -1.60
N LEU A 196 -11.39 -3.15 -2.77
CA LEU A 196 -12.51 -3.27 -3.69
C LEU A 196 -13.61 -4.18 -3.12
N ALA A 197 -13.26 -5.31 -2.49
CA ALA A 197 -14.22 -6.18 -1.82
C ALA A 197 -14.99 -5.46 -0.72
N MET A 198 -14.29 -4.70 0.15
CA MET A 198 -14.92 -3.87 1.19
C MET A 198 -15.89 -2.85 0.58
N SER A 199 -15.51 -2.22 -0.53
CA SER A 199 -16.38 -1.26 -1.22
C SER A 199 -17.64 -1.93 -1.78
N TRP A 200 -17.54 -3.16 -2.30
CA TRP A 200 -18.70 -3.91 -2.76
C TRP A 200 -19.64 -4.34 -1.64
N VAL A 201 -19.12 -4.70 -0.45
CA VAL A 201 -19.96 -4.98 0.72
C VAL A 201 -20.74 -3.75 1.14
N ILE A 202 -20.09 -2.58 1.23
CA ILE A 202 -20.76 -1.33 1.60
C ILE A 202 -21.87 -0.94 0.59
N LEU A 203 -21.77 -1.41 -0.64
CA LEU A 203 -22.77 -1.21 -1.70
C LEU A 203 -23.82 -2.32 -1.78
N ASP A 204 -23.89 -3.22 -0.79
CA ASP A 204 -24.82 -4.35 -0.74
C ASP A 204 -24.68 -5.27 -1.98
N GLN A 205 -23.44 -5.59 -2.37
CA GLN A 205 -23.12 -6.47 -3.51
C GLN A 205 -22.21 -7.63 -3.05
N PRO A 206 -22.71 -8.55 -2.21
CA PRO A 206 -21.89 -9.55 -1.53
C PRO A 206 -21.19 -10.55 -2.48
N ASP A 207 -21.80 -10.93 -3.60
CA ASP A 207 -21.17 -11.83 -4.58
C ASP A 207 -19.91 -11.23 -5.19
N LYS A 208 -19.98 -9.95 -5.59
CA LYS A 208 -18.83 -9.20 -6.12
C LYS A 208 -17.77 -9.05 -5.06
N ALA A 209 -18.15 -8.78 -3.81
CA ALA A 209 -17.23 -8.70 -2.70
C ALA A 209 -16.49 -10.03 -2.47
N LEU A 210 -17.22 -11.15 -2.43
CA LEU A 210 -16.64 -12.48 -2.22
C LEU A 210 -15.64 -12.86 -3.32
N ALA A 211 -15.97 -12.57 -4.58
CA ALA A 211 -15.07 -12.83 -5.70
C ALA A 211 -13.72 -12.11 -5.54
N HIS A 212 -13.75 -10.84 -5.16
CA HIS A 212 -12.52 -10.05 -4.97
C HIS A 212 -11.75 -10.46 -3.70
N LEU A 213 -12.46 -10.80 -2.61
CA LEU A 213 -11.82 -11.26 -1.38
C LEU A 213 -11.10 -12.60 -1.58
N LYS A 214 -11.66 -13.52 -2.37
CA LYS A 214 -10.99 -14.78 -2.77
C LYS A 214 -9.69 -14.52 -3.52
N ILE A 215 -9.65 -13.52 -4.41
CA ILE A 215 -8.42 -13.13 -5.11
C ILE A 215 -7.39 -12.57 -4.12
N ALA A 216 -7.81 -11.69 -3.20
CA ALA A 216 -6.94 -11.14 -2.17
C ALA A 216 -6.31 -12.23 -1.29
N ALA A 217 -7.13 -13.21 -0.87
CA ALA A 217 -6.68 -14.38 -0.10
C ALA A 217 -5.65 -15.22 -0.87
N LYS A 218 -5.92 -15.50 -2.15
CA LYS A 218 -4.99 -16.24 -3.02
C LYS A 218 -3.64 -15.52 -3.18
N LEU A 219 -3.66 -14.21 -3.45
CA LEU A 219 -2.43 -13.42 -3.66
C LEU A 219 -1.59 -13.30 -2.39
N SER A 220 -2.24 -13.14 -1.22
CA SER A 220 -1.55 -13.07 0.07
C SER A 220 -1.13 -14.43 0.63
N GLN A 221 -1.62 -15.54 0.04
CA GLN A 221 -1.44 -16.91 0.54
C GLN A 221 -2.00 -17.09 1.96
N ARG A 222 -3.12 -16.43 2.26
CA ARG A 222 -3.80 -16.46 3.56
C ARG A 222 -5.22 -17.01 3.40
N SER A 223 -5.74 -17.61 4.47
CA SER A 223 -7.14 -18.05 4.52
C SER A 223 -8.10 -16.85 4.58
N LEU A 224 -9.32 -17.01 4.04
CA LEU A 224 -10.42 -16.04 4.22
C LEU A 224 -10.79 -15.82 5.71
N LYS A 225 -10.40 -16.76 6.58
CA LYS A 225 -10.62 -16.70 8.03
C LYS A 225 -9.44 -16.12 8.80
N CYS A 226 -8.42 -15.56 8.13
CA CYS A 226 -7.37 -14.84 8.86
C CYS A 226 -7.92 -13.55 9.46
N SER A 227 -7.29 -13.04 10.52
CA SER A 227 -7.74 -11.84 11.25
C SER A 227 -7.99 -10.62 10.35
N GLU A 228 -7.23 -10.48 9.27
CA GLU A 228 -7.37 -9.38 8.31
C GLU A 228 -8.63 -9.48 7.44
N PHE A 229 -9.02 -10.70 7.04
CA PHE A 229 -10.16 -10.92 6.13
C PHE A 229 -11.43 -11.32 6.86
N GLU A 230 -11.32 -11.82 8.09
CA GLU A 230 -12.42 -12.43 8.84
C GLU A 230 -13.61 -11.48 8.99
N LYS A 231 -13.37 -10.23 9.41
CA LYS A 231 -14.45 -9.23 9.58
C LYS A 231 -15.21 -9.02 8.27
N LEU A 232 -14.49 -8.83 7.17
CA LEU A 232 -15.11 -8.63 5.86
C LEU A 232 -15.84 -9.88 5.37
N TYR A 233 -15.26 -11.06 5.59
CA TYR A 233 -15.88 -12.33 5.24
C TYR A 233 -17.19 -12.56 6.00
N GLN A 234 -17.22 -12.26 7.30
CA GLN A 234 -18.43 -12.36 8.12
C GLN A 234 -19.54 -11.42 7.62
N LEU A 235 -19.20 -10.17 7.26
CA LEU A 235 -20.17 -9.23 6.68
C LEU A 235 -20.77 -9.78 5.37
N ILE A 236 -19.93 -10.31 4.48
CA ILE A 236 -20.39 -10.94 3.22
C ILE A 236 -21.33 -12.11 3.52
N GLN A 237 -20.97 -12.99 4.45
CA GLN A 237 -21.79 -14.16 4.78
C GLN A 237 -23.12 -13.79 5.42
N ALA A 238 -23.18 -12.72 6.22
CA ALA A 238 -24.41 -12.25 6.82
C ALA A 238 -25.40 -11.71 5.76
N ASP A 239 -24.90 -11.04 4.72
CA ASP A 239 -25.74 -10.50 3.66
C ASP A 239 -26.20 -11.55 2.64
N LEU A 240 -25.40 -12.59 2.39
CA LEU A 240 -25.81 -13.71 1.51
C LEU A 240 -26.93 -14.59 2.09
N ARG A 241 -27.24 -14.45 3.39
CA ARG A 241 -28.29 -15.22 4.08
C ARG A 241 -29.62 -14.47 4.19
N LYS A 242 -29.66 -13.21 3.77
CA LYS A 242 -30.88 -12.38 3.71
C LYS A 242 -31.56 -12.58 2.37
#